data_AF-S8C5G7-F1
#
_entry.id   AF-S8C5G7-F1
#
_cell.length_a   1.000
_cell.length_b   1.000
_cell.length_c   1.000
_cell.angle_alpha   90.00
_cell.angle_beta   90.00
_cell.angle_gamma   90.00
#
_symmetry.space_group_name_H-M   'P 1'
#
loop_
_entity.id
_entity.type
_entity.pdbx_description
1 polymer ?
#
loop_
_entity_poly.entity_id
_entity_poly.type
_entity_poly.pdbx_seq_one_letter_code
_entity_poly.pdbx_strand_id
1 'polypeptide(L)'
;ERTEYQRRKIKLLSMLDEVENRYVRYCEQMQSVVNSFDTVIGHGAAAPYTTLAQKAMSRHFRCMKDAIAAELKSTCDLLGEKDAAGLNAPTKGETPRLKLLEQRFRRQKSLQHMSMLQPESWRPQRGLPERSVNLLRSWLFEHFLHPYPSEADKHLLSRQTGLSKNQVSNWFINARVRLWKPMVEEMYQQELQQ
;
A
#
# COMPACT_ATOMS: atom_id res chain seq x y z
N GLU A 1 -32.28 1.46 19.45
CA GLU A 1 -31.75 0.80 18.23
C GLU A 1 -30.69 1.64 17.51
N ARG A 2 -31.02 2.73 16.81
CA ARG A 2 -30.01 3.54 16.06
C ARG A 2 -28.84 4.05 16.92
N THR A 3 -29.11 4.51 18.13
CA THR A 3 -28.09 4.98 19.09
C THR A 3 -27.17 3.86 19.59
N GLU A 4 -27.68 2.63 19.65
CA GLU A 4 -26.93 1.45 20.06
C GLU A 4 -25.97 0.99 18.96
N TYR A 5 -26.43 0.97 17.71
CA TYR A 5 -25.57 0.72 16.54
C TYR A 5 -24.45 1.77 16.40
N GLN A 6 -24.72 3.04 16.71
CA GLN A 6 -23.69 4.09 16.73
C GLN A 6 -22.63 3.84 17.82
N ARG A 7 -23.03 3.45 19.04
CA ARG A 7 -22.07 3.08 20.09
C ARG A 7 -21.24 1.85 19.68
N ARG A 8 -21.87 0.85 19.06
CA ARG A 8 -21.19 -0.35 18.53
C ARG A 8 -20.16 0.03 17.46
N LYS A 9 -20.52 0.90 16.52
CA LYS A 9 -19.62 1.43 15.47
C LYS A 9 -18.39 2.10 16.08
N ILE A 10 -18.56 2.99 17.07
CA ILE A 10 -17.45 3.66 17.75
C ILE A 10 -16.54 2.65 18.44
N LYS A 11 -17.11 1.65 19.13
CA LYS A 11 -16.35 0.59 19.79
C LYS A 11 -15.53 -0.23 18.80
N LEU A 12 -16.13 -0.62 17.66
CA LEU A 12 -15.43 -1.38 16.61
C LEU A 12 -14.27 -0.59 15.99
N LEU A 13 -14.45 0.72 15.77
CA LEU A 13 -13.37 1.60 15.32
C LEU A 13 -12.23 1.69 16.34
N SER A 14 -12.54 1.79 17.63
CA SER A 14 -11.54 1.78 18.70
C SER A 14 -10.80 0.44 18.77
N MET A 15 -11.50 -0.69 18.60
CA MET A 15 -10.88 -2.02 18.59
C MET A 15 -9.97 -2.21 17.37
N LEU A 16 -10.35 -1.64 16.22
CA LEU A 16 -9.52 -1.68 15.02
C LEU A 16 -8.19 -0.94 15.23
N ASP A 17 -8.24 0.26 15.79
CA ASP A 17 -7.05 1.05 16.14
C ASP A 17 -6.17 0.32 17.16
N GLU A 18 -6.77 -0.32 18.16
CA GLU A 18 -6.04 -1.11 19.15
C GLU A 18 -5.32 -2.32 18.54
N VAL A 19 -5.99 -3.06 17.63
CA VAL A 19 -5.38 -4.20 16.92
C VAL A 19 -4.21 -3.75 16.04
N GLU A 20 -4.34 -2.61 15.35
CA GLU A 20 -3.26 -2.04 14.54
C GLU A 20 -2.07 -1.62 15.40
N ASN A 21 -2.31 -0.93 16.52
CA ASN A 21 -1.27 -0.52 17.46
C ASN A 21 -0.54 -1.71 18.08
N ARG A 22 -1.27 -2.78 18.45
CA ARG A 22 -0.66 -4.01 18.97
C ARG A 22 0.19 -4.73 17.93
N TYR A 23 -0.23 -4.71 16.66
CA TYR A 23 0.55 -5.30 15.57
C TYR A 23 1.87 -4.57 15.35
N VAL A 24 1.88 -3.23 15.41
CA VAL A 24 3.10 -2.42 15.32
C VAL A 24 4.09 -2.80 16.42
N ARG A 25 3.63 -2.85 17.69
CA ARG A 25 4.47 -3.26 18.82
C ARG A 25 5.03 -4.67 18.65
N TYR A 26 4.21 -5.59 18.14
CA TYR A 26 4.66 -6.95 17.84
C TYR A 26 5.80 -6.96 16.81
N CYS A 27 5.69 -6.18 15.73
CA CYS A 27 6.74 -6.08 14.72
C CYS A 27 8.04 -5.51 15.30
N GLU A 28 7.95 -4.46 16.13
CA GLU A 28 9.11 -3.88 16.81
C GLU A 28 9.81 -4.90 17.71
N GLN A 29 9.04 -5.65 18.50
CA GLN A 29 9.58 -6.72 19.35
C GLN A 29 10.23 -7.84 18.53
N MET A 30 9.57 -8.30 17.46
CA MET A 30 10.12 -9.33 16.58
C MET A 30 11.42 -8.86 15.93
N GLN A 31 11.49 -7.61 15.48
CA GLN A 31 12.72 -7.05 14.90
C GLN A 31 13.85 -6.94 15.94
N SER A 32 13.53 -6.56 17.18
CA SER A 32 14.51 -6.55 18.27
C SER A 32 15.11 -7.93 18.52
N VAL A 33 14.29 -8.99 18.47
CA VAL A 33 14.75 -10.38 18.56
C VAL A 33 15.62 -10.76 17.36
N VAL A 34 15.24 -10.39 16.15
CA VAL A 34 16.06 -10.67 14.96
C VAL A 34 17.43 -9.98 15.05
N ASN A 35 17.45 -8.71 15.44
CA ASN A 35 18.69 -7.94 15.54
C ASN A 35 19.63 -8.49 16.62
N SER A 36 19.10 -9.00 17.75
CA SER A 36 19.95 -9.57 18.81
C SER A 36 20.64 -10.86 18.36
N PHE A 37 19.97 -11.69 17.56
CA PHE A 37 20.56 -12.88 16.95
C PHE A 37 21.60 -12.49 15.88
N ASP A 38 21.27 -11.54 15.03
CA ASP A 38 22.15 -11.10 13.94
C ASP A 38 23.45 -10.47 14.47
N THR A 39 23.41 -9.82 15.63
CA THR A 39 24.61 -9.24 16.28
C THR A 39 25.57 -10.31 16.79
N VAL A 40 25.07 -11.49 17.17
CA VAL A 40 25.88 -12.57 17.77
C VAL A 40 26.39 -13.55 16.71
N ILE A 41 25.52 -13.97 15.78
CA ILE A 41 25.78 -15.08 14.85
C ILE A 41 25.98 -14.57 13.40
N GLY A 42 25.57 -13.34 13.10
CA GLY A 42 25.61 -12.76 11.77
C GLY A 42 24.23 -12.69 11.11
N HIS A 43 24.16 -11.93 10.02
CA HIS A 43 22.88 -11.58 9.38
C HIS A 43 22.08 -12.80 8.92
N GLY A 44 20.79 -12.84 9.27
CA GLY A 44 19.86 -13.90 8.88
C GLY A 44 19.86 -15.11 9.80
N ALA A 45 20.66 -15.11 10.87
CA ALA A 45 20.73 -16.22 11.83
C ALA A 45 19.41 -16.44 12.57
N ALA A 46 18.61 -15.39 12.76
CA ALA A 46 17.32 -15.48 13.43
C ALA A 46 16.23 -16.19 12.59
N ALA A 47 16.36 -16.18 11.27
CA ALA A 47 15.28 -16.52 10.35
C ALA A 47 14.68 -17.92 10.56
N PRO A 48 15.46 -19.00 10.79
CA PRO A 48 14.91 -20.33 11.05
C PRO A 48 14.02 -20.41 12.29
N TYR A 49 14.25 -19.52 13.27
CA TYR A 49 13.54 -19.50 14.54
C TYR A 49 12.33 -18.55 14.53
N THR A 50 12.45 -17.41 13.86
CA THR A 50 11.44 -16.34 13.93
C THR A 50 10.41 -16.38 12.80
N THR A 51 10.74 -16.95 11.64
CA THR A 51 9.89 -16.88 10.43
C THR A 51 8.49 -17.47 10.66
N LEU A 52 8.39 -18.61 11.36
CA LEU A 52 7.10 -19.25 11.62
C LEU A 52 6.24 -18.40 12.55
N ALA A 53 6.82 -17.89 13.63
CA ALA A 53 6.14 -17.00 14.57
C ALA A 53 5.68 -15.70 13.88
N GLN A 54 6.55 -15.10 13.06
CA GLN A 54 6.23 -13.92 12.27
C GLN A 54 5.01 -14.15 11.37
N LYS A 55 5.01 -15.22 10.58
CA LYS A 55 3.88 -15.58 9.71
C LYS A 55 2.60 -15.89 10.48
N ALA A 56 2.70 -16.66 11.56
CA ALA A 56 1.55 -17.06 12.37
C ALA A 56 0.85 -15.84 13.00
N MET A 57 1.63 -14.94 13.62
CA MET A 57 1.10 -13.75 14.25
C MET A 57 0.56 -12.75 13.22
N SER A 58 1.28 -12.50 12.12
CA SER A 58 0.76 -11.63 11.04
C SER A 58 -0.57 -12.14 10.47
N ARG A 59 -0.76 -13.46 10.37
CA ARG A 59 -2.06 -14.06 10.00
C ARG A 59 -3.10 -13.84 11.09
N HIS A 60 -2.76 -14.05 12.36
CA HIS A 60 -3.67 -13.85 13.49
C HIS A 60 -4.21 -12.42 13.55
N PHE A 61 -3.33 -11.41 13.50
CA PHE A 61 -3.72 -10.00 13.49
C PHE A 61 -4.59 -9.65 12.27
N ARG A 62 -4.28 -10.23 11.10
CA ARG A 62 -5.12 -10.08 9.90
C ARG A 62 -6.53 -10.63 10.11
N CYS A 63 -6.66 -11.86 10.63
CA CYS A 63 -7.97 -12.45 10.89
C CYS A 63 -8.80 -11.63 11.88
N MET A 64 -8.18 -11.09 12.95
CA MET A 64 -8.87 -10.20 13.88
C MET A 64 -9.34 -8.92 13.19
N LYS A 65 -8.48 -8.31 12.37
CA LYS A 65 -8.80 -7.09 11.63
C LYS A 65 -9.96 -7.30 10.66
N ASP A 66 -9.93 -8.40 9.91
CA ASP A 66 -10.94 -8.73 8.91
C ASP A 66 -12.30 -9.01 9.59
N ALA A 67 -12.30 -9.69 10.74
CA ALA A 67 -13.50 -9.92 11.54
C ALA A 67 -14.11 -8.60 12.04
N ILE A 68 -13.30 -7.70 12.59
CA ILE A 68 -13.76 -6.38 13.06
C ILE A 68 -14.28 -5.53 11.89
N ALA A 69 -13.60 -5.56 10.74
CA ALA A 69 -14.00 -4.81 9.56
C ALA A 69 -15.32 -5.32 8.95
N ALA A 70 -15.53 -6.64 8.94
CA ALA A 70 -16.79 -7.26 8.52
C ALA A 70 -17.94 -6.84 9.45
N GLU A 71 -17.71 -6.86 10.76
CA GLU A 71 -18.68 -6.44 11.77
C GLU A 71 -19.02 -4.94 11.67
N LEU A 72 -18.01 -4.12 11.40
CA LEU A 72 -18.16 -2.69 11.18
C LEU A 72 -19.01 -2.41 9.95
N LYS A 73 -18.75 -3.13 8.85
CA LYS A 73 -19.55 -3.03 7.62
C LYS A 73 -21.01 -3.42 7.87
N SER A 74 -21.26 -4.54 8.56
CA SER A 74 -22.61 -4.96 8.94
C SER A 74 -23.32 -3.92 9.82
N THR A 75 -22.59 -3.30 10.75
CA THR A 75 -23.13 -2.26 11.63
C THR A 75 -23.46 -0.98 10.86
N CYS A 76 -22.66 -0.60 9.86
CA CYS A 76 -22.93 0.54 8.98
C CYS A 76 -24.13 0.29 8.05
N ASP A 77 -24.25 -0.92 7.50
CA ASP A 77 -25.39 -1.31 6.67
C ASP A 77 -26.71 -1.20 7.47
N LEU A 78 -26.72 -1.64 8.75
CA LEU A 78 -27.88 -1.52 9.65
C LEU A 78 -28.21 -0.07 10.05
N LEU A 79 -27.24 0.85 9.98
CA LEU A 79 -27.44 2.27 10.22
C LEU A 79 -28.04 3.01 9.01
N GLY A 80 -28.20 2.32 7.87
CA GLY A 80 -28.68 2.90 6.62
C GLY A 80 -27.65 3.79 5.94
N GLU A 81 -26.35 3.64 6.26
CA GLU A 81 -25.25 4.37 5.61
C GLU A 81 -24.79 3.70 4.29
N LYS A 82 -25.69 2.98 3.64
CA LYS A 82 -25.44 2.30 2.37
C LYS A 82 -26.15 3.09 1.27
N ASP A 83 -25.49 4.16 0.82
CA ASP A 83 -25.55 4.75 -0.54
C ASP A 83 -24.80 6.09 -0.56
N ALA A 84 -23.46 6.02 -0.63
CA ALA A 84 -22.62 7.17 -1.02
C ALA A 84 -21.36 6.71 -1.78
N ALA A 85 -21.46 5.59 -2.50
CA ALA A 85 -20.42 5.07 -3.38
C ALA A 85 -20.98 4.89 -4.80
N GLY A 86 -21.50 5.99 -5.37
CA GLY A 86 -22.00 6.03 -6.74
C GLY A 86 -22.18 7.47 -7.21
N LEU A 87 -21.20 7.97 -7.97
CA LEU A 87 -21.23 9.13 -8.87
C LEU A 87 -21.31 10.55 -8.24
N ASN A 88 -20.22 11.30 -8.41
CA ASN A 88 -20.12 12.75 -8.61
C ASN A 88 -21.23 13.65 -8.01
N ALA A 89 -21.02 14.17 -6.79
CA ALA A 89 -21.53 15.50 -6.39
C ALA A 89 -20.78 16.03 -5.15
N PRO A 90 -20.23 17.26 -5.17
CA PRO A 90 -19.63 17.88 -4.00
C PRO A 90 -20.74 18.53 -3.16
N THR A 91 -21.08 17.95 -2.02
CA THR A 91 -21.99 18.62 -1.06
C THR A 91 -21.43 18.57 0.36
N LYS A 92 -20.93 19.74 0.77
CA LYS A 92 -20.99 20.36 2.10
C LYS A 92 -21.15 19.40 3.29
N GLY A 93 -20.04 19.08 3.95
CA GLY A 93 -20.07 18.39 5.23
C GLY A 93 -18.71 18.05 5.81
N GLU A 94 -17.68 18.87 5.59
CA GLU A 94 -16.36 18.61 6.18
C GLU A 94 -16.36 18.97 7.66
N THR A 95 -16.60 17.98 8.53
CA THR A 95 -16.35 18.14 9.96
C THR A 95 -14.85 18.34 10.21
N PRO A 96 -14.41 19.39 10.93
CA PRO A 96 -12.99 19.73 11.17
C PRO A 96 -12.17 18.62 11.86
N ARG A 97 -12.82 17.68 12.55
CA ARG A 97 -12.16 16.60 13.31
C ARG A 97 -11.47 15.55 12.43
N LEU A 98 -12.02 15.27 11.25
CA LEU A 98 -11.46 14.28 10.31
C LEU A 98 -10.18 14.79 9.64
N LYS A 99 -10.13 16.09 9.31
CA LYS A 99 -8.91 16.72 8.77
C LYS A 99 -7.77 16.73 9.79
N LEU A 100 -8.06 16.98 11.07
CA LEU A 100 -7.04 16.97 12.12
C LEU A 100 -6.49 15.55 12.37
N LEU A 101 -7.34 14.52 12.30
CA LEU A 101 -6.93 13.13 12.46
C LEU A 101 -6.12 12.63 11.24
N GLU A 102 -6.56 12.95 10.02
CA GLU A 102 -5.83 12.69 8.77
C GLU A 102 -4.46 13.39 8.76
N GLN A 103 -4.40 14.64 9.22
CA GLN A 103 -3.18 15.43 9.32
C GLN A 103 -2.22 14.85 10.38
N ARG A 104 -2.74 14.38 11.52
CA ARG A 104 -1.93 13.65 12.52
C ARG A 104 -1.39 12.33 11.97
N PHE A 105 -2.20 11.58 11.23
CA PHE A 105 -1.80 10.31 10.60
C PHE A 105 -0.70 10.50 9.56
N ARG A 106 -0.78 11.56 8.74
CA ARG A 106 0.28 11.90 7.77
C ARG A 106 1.58 12.35 8.44
N ARG A 107 1.47 13.12 9.53
CA ARG A 107 2.63 13.64 10.30
C ARG A 107 3.34 12.55 11.11
N GLN A 108 2.61 11.52 11.57
CA GLN A 108 3.19 10.34 12.20
C GLN A 108 3.91 9.44 11.17
N LYS A 109 3.38 9.35 9.94
CA LYS A 109 4.00 8.61 8.82
C LYS A 109 5.26 9.25 8.24
N SER A 110 5.43 10.56 8.35
CA SER A 110 6.66 11.23 7.89
C SER A 110 7.85 10.96 8.81
N LEU A 111 7.61 10.64 10.09
CA LEU A 111 8.67 10.27 11.04
C LEU A 111 9.13 8.81 10.92
N GLN A 112 8.29 7.93 10.37
CA GLN A 112 8.64 6.51 10.14
C GLN A 112 9.38 6.27 8.81
N HIS A 113 9.41 7.25 7.88
CA HIS A 113 10.04 7.09 6.57
C HIS A 113 11.58 7.17 6.56
N MET A 114 12.22 7.38 7.71
CA MET A 114 13.69 7.42 7.82
C MET A 114 14.32 6.10 8.28
N SER A 115 13.57 5.00 8.31
CA SER A 115 14.15 3.69 8.60
C SER A 115 13.57 2.63 7.67
N MET A 116 14.48 1.96 6.97
CA MET A 116 14.32 0.71 6.23
C MET A 116 13.86 0.78 4.77
N LEU A 117 14.87 0.63 3.91
CA LEU A 117 14.83 -0.03 2.62
C LEU A 117 14.34 -1.48 2.79
N GLN A 118 13.06 -1.75 2.55
CA GLN A 118 12.56 -3.01 1.98
C GLN A 118 11.15 -2.79 1.37
N PRO A 119 10.74 -3.56 0.34
CA PRO A 119 9.45 -3.37 -0.31
C PRO A 119 8.31 -4.00 0.51
N GLU A 120 7.67 -3.18 1.35
CA GLU A 120 6.56 -3.58 2.21
C GLU A 120 5.36 -4.14 1.42
N SER A 121 5.11 -5.44 1.62
CA SER A 121 3.94 -6.23 1.21
C SER A 121 2.61 -5.80 1.87
N TRP A 122 2.57 -4.61 2.47
CA TRP A 122 1.44 -4.07 3.24
C TRP A 122 0.55 -3.10 2.48
N ARG A 123 0.66 -3.04 1.15
CA ARG A 123 -0.34 -2.34 0.33
C ARG A 123 -1.42 -3.35 -0.08
N PRO A 124 -2.73 -3.04 0.08
CA PRO A 124 -3.76 -3.77 -0.68
C PRO A 124 -3.29 -3.74 -2.13
N GLN A 125 -3.34 -4.87 -2.84
CA GLN A 125 -2.73 -5.08 -4.16
C GLN A 125 -3.22 -4.04 -5.18
N ARG A 126 -2.68 -2.82 -5.07
CA ARG A 126 -2.94 -1.65 -5.89
C ARG A 126 -1.87 -1.69 -6.96
N GLY A 127 -2.04 -2.63 -7.86
CA GLY A 127 -1.12 -2.91 -8.94
C GLY A 127 -1.81 -3.70 -10.01
N LEU A 128 -1.38 -3.49 -11.25
CA LEU A 128 -1.75 -4.36 -12.35
C LEU A 128 -1.10 -5.75 -12.12
N PRO A 129 -1.63 -6.83 -12.72
CA PRO A 129 -1.03 -8.16 -12.60
C PRO A 129 0.46 -8.14 -12.96
N GLU A 130 1.28 -8.89 -12.22
CA GLU A 130 2.74 -8.86 -12.37
C GLU A 130 3.18 -9.22 -13.79
N ARG A 131 2.55 -10.23 -14.40
CA ARG A 131 2.78 -10.61 -15.81
C ARG A 131 2.53 -9.45 -16.77
N SER A 132 1.43 -8.72 -16.57
CA SER A 132 1.07 -7.54 -17.37
C SER A 132 2.09 -6.43 -17.19
N VAL A 133 2.52 -6.16 -15.96
CA VAL A 133 3.53 -5.14 -15.64
C VAL A 133 4.88 -5.48 -16.27
N ASN A 134 5.28 -6.75 -16.27
CA ASN A 134 6.56 -7.16 -16.84
C ASN A 134 6.61 -6.92 -18.35
N LEU A 135 5.52 -7.21 -19.09
CA LEU A 135 5.42 -6.88 -20.51
C LEU A 135 5.53 -5.36 -20.76
N LEU A 136 4.87 -4.54 -19.94
CA LEU A 136 4.94 -3.08 -20.06
C LEU A 136 6.35 -2.55 -19.74
N ARG A 137 7.04 -3.14 -18.77
CA ARG A 137 8.44 -2.81 -18.44
C ARG A 137 9.39 -3.19 -19.58
N SER A 138 9.22 -4.37 -20.18
CA SER A 138 10.03 -4.79 -21.32
C SER A 138 9.94 -3.78 -22.46
N TRP A 139 8.73 -3.36 -22.83
CA TRP A 139 8.53 -2.34 -23.86
C TRP A 139 9.17 -0.99 -23.47
N LEU A 140 9.03 -0.57 -22.20
CA LEU A 140 9.63 0.67 -21.70
C LEU A 140 11.16 0.69 -21.86
N PHE A 141 11.83 -0.43 -21.56
CA PHE A 141 13.28 -0.53 -21.68
C PHE A 141 13.73 -0.65 -23.13
N GLU A 142 12.97 -1.35 -23.97
CA GLU A 142 13.23 -1.39 -25.41
C GLU A 142 13.14 0.01 -26.03
N HIS A 143 12.20 0.83 -25.55
CA HIS A 143 11.99 2.22 -25.99
C HIS A 143 12.60 3.24 -25.00
N PHE A 144 13.75 2.92 -24.41
CA PHE A 144 14.33 3.72 -23.31
C PHE A 144 14.57 5.19 -23.69
N LEU A 145 15.02 5.49 -24.91
CA LEU A 145 15.27 6.88 -25.31
C LEU A 145 13.98 7.69 -25.50
N HIS A 146 12.90 7.04 -25.96
CA HIS A 146 11.62 7.68 -26.21
C HIS A 146 10.45 6.81 -25.74
N PRO A 147 10.20 6.74 -24.41
CA PRO A 147 9.21 5.82 -23.82
C PRO A 147 7.76 6.33 -23.95
N TYR A 148 7.37 6.75 -25.15
CA TYR A 148 6.03 7.28 -25.47
C TYR A 148 5.35 6.34 -26.47
N PRO A 149 4.53 5.38 -26.00
CA PRO A 149 3.88 4.43 -26.90
C PRO A 149 2.89 5.15 -27.81
N SER A 150 2.93 4.80 -29.10
CA SER A 150 1.95 5.27 -30.09
C SER A 150 0.56 4.68 -29.80
N GLU A 151 -0.47 5.18 -30.49
CA GLU A 151 -1.81 4.60 -30.35
C GLU A 151 -1.90 3.13 -30.78
N ALA A 152 -1.05 2.72 -31.74
CA ALA A 152 -0.90 1.33 -32.17
C ALA A 152 -0.22 0.48 -31.09
N ASP A 153 0.85 0.98 -30.48
CA ASP A 153 1.55 0.28 -29.38
C ASP A 153 0.63 0.09 -28.17
N LYS A 154 -0.13 1.13 -27.81
CA LYS A 154 -1.13 1.02 -26.73
C LYS A 154 -2.17 -0.06 -27.02
N HIS A 155 -2.59 -0.24 -28.27
CA HIS A 155 -3.50 -1.32 -28.66
C HIS A 155 -2.84 -2.69 -28.55
N LEU A 156 -1.61 -2.84 -29.05
CA LEU A 156 -0.87 -4.10 -28.97
C LEU A 156 -0.63 -4.51 -27.51
N LEU A 157 -0.12 -3.59 -26.69
CA LEU A 157 0.15 -3.81 -25.28
C LEU A 157 -1.13 -4.11 -24.49
N SER A 158 -2.23 -3.43 -24.79
CA SER A 158 -3.55 -3.73 -24.22
C SER A 158 -3.97 -5.18 -24.49
N ARG A 159 -3.83 -5.66 -25.74
CA ARG A 159 -4.15 -7.04 -26.12
C ARG A 159 -3.25 -8.06 -25.41
N GLN A 160 -1.95 -7.81 -25.35
CA GLN A 160 -0.98 -8.73 -24.74
C GLN A 160 -1.11 -8.82 -23.21
N THR A 161 -1.44 -7.70 -22.57
CA THR A 161 -1.49 -7.60 -21.10
C THR A 161 -2.87 -7.85 -20.50
N GLY A 162 -3.93 -7.86 -21.33
CA GLY A 162 -5.32 -7.96 -20.88
C GLY A 162 -5.83 -6.69 -20.20
N LEU A 163 -5.14 -5.57 -20.33
CA LEU A 163 -5.49 -4.30 -19.72
C LEU A 163 -6.21 -3.38 -20.69
N SER A 164 -7.05 -2.47 -20.19
CA SER A 164 -7.63 -1.42 -21.03
C SER A 164 -6.56 -0.43 -21.53
N LYS A 165 -6.77 0.18 -22.70
CA LYS A 165 -5.86 1.23 -23.22
C LYS A 165 -5.60 2.35 -22.21
N ASN A 166 -6.62 2.73 -21.44
CA ASN A 166 -6.49 3.76 -20.42
C ASN A 166 -5.56 3.32 -19.26
N GLN A 167 -5.64 2.06 -18.82
CA GLN A 167 -4.72 1.52 -17.83
C GLN A 167 -3.27 1.48 -18.35
N VAL A 168 -3.08 1.08 -19.61
CA VAL A 168 -1.76 1.11 -20.26
C VAL A 168 -1.22 2.54 -20.33
N SER A 169 -2.03 3.51 -20.78
CA SER A 169 -1.64 4.92 -20.86
C SER A 169 -1.24 5.48 -19.49
N ASN A 170 -2.08 5.26 -18.48
CA ASN A 170 -1.80 5.73 -17.11
C ASN A 170 -0.58 5.05 -16.50
N TRP A 171 -0.32 3.79 -16.85
CA TRP A 171 0.87 3.10 -16.42
C TRP A 171 2.13 3.74 -16.99
N PHE A 172 2.17 4.03 -18.29
CA PHE A 172 3.34 4.68 -18.93
C PHE A 172 3.60 6.10 -18.42
N ILE A 173 2.55 6.88 -18.14
CA ILE A 173 2.70 8.20 -17.52
C ILE A 173 3.40 8.08 -16.16
N ASN A 174 2.93 7.16 -15.32
CA ASN A 174 3.52 6.95 -13.99
C ASN A 174 4.91 6.32 -14.04
N ALA A 175 5.13 5.35 -14.92
CA ALA A 175 6.40 4.65 -15.09
C ALA A 175 7.50 5.60 -15.55
N ARG A 176 7.19 6.52 -16.49
CA ARG A 176 8.15 7.54 -16.92
C ARG A 176 8.60 8.45 -15.77
N VAL A 177 7.67 8.89 -14.93
CA VAL A 177 7.99 9.79 -13.81
C VAL A 177 8.72 9.06 -12.68
N ARG A 178 8.36 7.80 -12.40
CA ARG A 178 8.86 7.08 -11.21
C ARG A 178 10.07 6.19 -11.46
N LEU A 179 10.24 5.69 -12.68
CA LEU A 179 11.31 4.74 -13.02
C LEU A 179 12.29 5.39 -13.98
N TRP A 180 11.79 5.87 -15.13
CA TRP A 180 12.65 6.38 -16.19
C TRP A 180 13.37 7.67 -15.82
N LYS A 181 12.65 8.70 -15.33
CA LYS A 181 13.24 10.01 -15.04
C LYS A 181 14.38 9.94 -14.01
N PRO A 182 14.23 9.24 -12.86
CA PRO A 182 15.34 9.05 -11.93
C PRO A 182 16.54 8.36 -12.57
N MET A 183 16.31 7.29 -13.35
CA MET A 183 17.41 6.57 -14.02
C MET A 183 18.17 7.44 -15.02
N VAL A 184 17.47 8.22 -15.85
CA VAL A 184 18.10 9.13 -16.82
C VAL A 184 18.87 10.24 -16.12
N GLU A 185 18.31 10.81 -15.05
CA GLU A 185 18.99 11.83 -14.26
C GLU A 185 20.26 11.25 -13.62
N GLU A 186 20.21 10.06 -13.02
CA GLU A 186 21.37 9.38 -12.45
C GLU A 186 22.47 9.13 -13.50
N MET A 187 22.10 8.65 -14.69
CA MET A 187 23.04 8.45 -15.81
C MET A 187 23.72 9.78 -16.22
N TYR A 188 22.94 10.85 -16.35
CA TYR A 188 23.47 12.17 -16.72
C TYR A 188 24.41 12.74 -15.65
N GLN A 189 24.07 12.58 -14.37
CA GLN A 189 24.92 13.02 -13.26
C GLN A 189 26.25 12.23 -13.23
N GLN A 190 26.23 10.94 -13.58
CA GLN A 190 27.44 10.12 -13.70
C GLN A 190 28.34 10.57 -14.85
N GLU A 191 27.76 10.94 -16.00
CA GLU A 191 28.50 11.47 -17.15
C GLU A 191 29.18 12.80 -16.84
N LEU A 192 28.53 13.68 -16.05
CA LEU A 192 29.10 14.97 -15.64
C LEU A 192 30.23 14.87 -14.59
N GLN A 193 30.33 13.74 -13.89
CA GLN A 193 31.34 13.48 -12.86
C GLN A 193 32.61 12.84 -13.43
N GLN A 194 32.62 12.46 -14.71
CA GLN A 194 33.79 11.98 -15.45
C GLN A 194 34.51 13.13 -16.16
#